data_AF-A0A954JBU3-F1
#
_entry.id   AF-A0A954JBU3-F1
#
_cell.length_a   1.000
_cell.length_b   1.000
_cell.length_c   1.000
_cell.angle_alpha   90.00
_cell.angle_beta   90.00
_cell.angle_gamma   90.00
#
_symmetry.space_group_name_H-M   'P 1'
#
loop_
_entity.id
_entity.type
_entity.pdbx_description
1 polymer ?
#
loop_
_entity_poly.entity_id
_entity_poly.type
_entity_poly.pdbx_seq_one_letter_code
_entity_poly.pdbx_strand_id
1 'polypeptide(L)'
;MNTLASDAVEGPVTVHHSDDELRHLVEHAAHFLPAQGPIEVFVHHNTLHAFEQEPFSQAVISGMKRFDAQPYFSEKEYRRLFTQGRITRDDLEAVLAEDLGPGAHDAFHGLGSRFEIRMSMLLHPLHIGPDAELRWIVAETDAFERFQPGISAESRQQLLNASRDWMRAHQENASHSGSELTESLDRYGAHFTDWKDSAWESFTLHLLWRICLAGTGVEQESRSSRQFIRRRDLFLRATGEDVDRDVHDVLIRFTAGFIDQGYCGWTLPLRDEGFFRSFCTMYANCGCVCSRSLPALGQELARILKQNVTPETSVQESLAALEIPESDWEEFIVQTLLSIRGWAGMIHQLESGVDWVVHPIPAGSLLQFLAVQLLLERFILQDISQAHLGCCEN
;
A
#
# COMPACT_ATOMS: atom_id res chain seq x y z
N MET A 1 -27.63 -53.41 -6.77
CA MET A 1 -26.91 -52.58 -5.78
C MET A 1 -26.07 -51.58 -6.55
N ASN A 2 -26.17 -50.30 -6.15
CA ASN A 2 -25.58 -49.08 -6.73
C ASN A 2 -26.53 -48.26 -7.61
N THR A 3 -27.37 -47.51 -6.91
CA THR A 3 -28.04 -46.29 -7.35
C THR A 3 -27.05 -45.14 -7.24
N LEU A 4 -26.84 -44.42 -8.34
CA LEU A 4 -26.03 -43.20 -8.43
C LEU A 4 -26.66 -42.10 -7.56
N ALA A 5 -25.93 -41.64 -6.55
CA ALA A 5 -26.23 -40.41 -5.84
C ALA A 5 -25.75 -39.23 -6.69
N SER A 6 -26.69 -38.36 -7.04
CA SER A 6 -26.45 -37.06 -7.66
C SER A 6 -25.93 -36.12 -6.58
N ASP A 7 -24.64 -35.78 -6.63
CA ASP A 7 -24.08 -34.69 -5.84
C ASP A 7 -24.66 -33.37 -6.36
N ALA A 8 -25.68 -32.87 -5.66
CA ALA A 8 -26.16 -31.51 -5.84
C ALA A 8 -25.09 -30.57 -5.29
N VAL A 9 -24.51 -29.77 -6.20
CA VAL A 9 -23.66 -28.63 -5.87
C VAL A 9 -24.54 -27.62 -5.12
N GLU A 10 -24.40 -27.55 -3.81
CA GLU A 10 -24.95 -26.47 -3.00
C GLU A 10 -24.33 -25.15 -3.47
N GLY A 11 -25.16 -24.25 -4.00
CA GLY A 11 -24.75 -22.89 -4.32
C GLY A 11 -24.32 -22.12 -3.06
N PRO A 12 -23.63 -20.98 -3.21
CA PRO A 12 -23.16 -20.21 -2.07
C PRO A 12 -24.34 -19.80 -1.20
N VAL A 13 -24.31 -20.25 0.05
CA VAL A 13 -25.25 -19.84 1.10
C VAL A 13 -24.97 -18.36 1.37
N THR A 14 -25.83 -17.47 0.88
CA THR A 14 -25.83 -16.07 1.28
C THR A 14 -26.25 -16.01 2.74
N VAL A 15 -25.28 -15.81 3.64
CA VAL A 15 -25.54 -15.61 5.06
C VAL A 15 -25.96 -14.16 5.21
N HIS A 16 -27.26 -13.90 5.34
CA HIS A 16 -27.72 -12.55 5.69
C HIS A 16 -27.19 -12.21 7.08
N HIS A 17 -26.19 -11.34 7.15
CA HIS A 17 -25.70 -10.82 8.41
C HIS A 17 -26.81 -10.04 9.12
N SER A 18 -26.95 -10.26 10.42
CA SER A 18 -27.90 -9.50 11.23
C SER A 18 -27.39 -8.08 11.49
N ASP A 19 -28.30 -7.14 11.77
CA ASP A 19 -27.94 -5.78 12.18
C ASP A 19 -26.94 -5.77 13.35
N ASP A 20 -27.02 -6.75 14.25
CA ASP A 20 -26.14 -6.87 15.41
C ASP A 20 -24.70 -7.28 15.04
N GLU A 21 -24.53 -8.13 14.03
CA GLU A 21 -23.20 -8.49 13.52
C GLU A 21 -22.53 -7.30 12.84
N LEU A 22 -23.28 -6.51 12.07
CA LEU A 22 -22.76 -5.29 11.47
C LEU A 22 -22.32 -4.27 12.54
N ARG A 23 -23.13 -4.08 13.58
CA ARG A 23 -22.75 -3.20 14.71
C ARG A 23 -21.46 -3.68 15.37
N HIS A 24 -21.33 -4.98 15.59
CA HIS A 24 -20.11 -5.57 16.15
C HIS A 24 -18.87 -5.32 15.27
N LEU A 25 -19.00 -5.41 13.93
CA LEU A 25 -17.91 -5.08 13.01
C LEU A 25 -17.50 -3.60 13.11
N VAL A 26 -18.46 -2.69 13.22
CA VAL A 26 -18.20 -1.25 13.39
C VAL A 26 -17.56 -0.96 14.75
N GLU A 27 -18.02 -1.60 15.81
CA GLU A 27 -17.42 -1.51 17.15
C GLU A 27 -15.98 -2.01 17.17
N HIS A 28 -15.70 -3.15 16.53
CA HIS A 28 -14.33 -3.63 16.36
C HIS A 28 -13.50 -2.60 15.59
N ALA A 29 -14.01 -2.09 14.46
CA ALA A 29 -13.30 -1.09 13.68
C ALA A 29 -12.97 0.18 14.48
N ALA A 30 -13.84 0.56 15.42
CA ALA A 30 -13.63 1.69 16.32
C ALA A 30 -12.40 1.53 17.22
N HIS A 31 -11.98 0.31 17.57
CA HIS A 31 -10.74 0.07 18.32
C HIS A 31 -9.47 0.53 17.59
N PHE A 32 -9.52 0.62 16.25
CA PHE A 32 -8.40 1.15 15.46
C PHE A 32 -8.48 2.67 15.28
N LEU A 33 -9.58 3.31 15.66
CA LEU A 33 -9.72 4.76 15.56
C LEU A 33 -8.96 5.46 16.69
N PRO A 34 -8.48 6.70 16.48
CA PRO A 34 -7.88 7.47 17.56
C PRO A 34 -8.86 7.64 18.72
N ALA A 35 -8.53 7.10 19.90
CA ALA A 35 -9.34 7.22 21.11
C ALA A 35 -9.20 8.59 21.81
N GLN A 36 -8.33 9.46 21.31
CA GLN A 36 -7.94 10.70 21.97
C GLN A 36 -8.69 11.90 21.40
N GLY A 37 -9.24 12.72 22.31
CA GLY A 37 -9.92 13.96 21.94
C GLY A 37 -8.99 15.13 21.76
N PRO A 38 -9.55 16.31 21.45
CA PRO A 38 -8.79 17.56 21.38
C PRO A 38 -7.95 17.75 22.65
N ILE A 39 -6.63 17.83 22.46
CA ILE A 39 -5.66 17.78 23.56
C ILE A 39 -5.43 19.20 24.09
N GLU A 40 -5.91 19.50 25.31
CA GLU A 40 -5.62 20.77 26.01
C GLU A 40 -4.35 20.70 26.90
N VAL A 41 -3.89 19.48 27.22
CA VAL A 41 -2.74 19.22 28.11
C VAL A 41 -1.92 18.03 27.60
N PHE A 42 -0.62 17.98 27.89
CA PHE A 42 0.26 16.92 27.41
C PHE A 42 -0.18 15.53 27.88
N VAL A 43 -0.33 14.58 26.94
CA VAL A 43 -0.67 13.18 27.21
C VAL A 43 0.32 12.28 26.46
N HIS A 44 0.95 11.37 27.19
CA HIS A 44 1.86 10.31 26.73
C HIS A 44 1.22 9.14 25.96
N HIS A 45 0.07 9.31 25.28
CA HIS A 45 -0.66 8.18 24.68
C HIS A 45 0.15 7.54 23.53
N ASN A 46 0.34 6.22 23.61
CA ASN A 46 1.08 5.45 22.61
C ASN A 46 0.15 5.12 21.43
N THR A 47 0.45 5.64 20.24
CA THR A 47 -0.31 5.36 19.00
C THR A 47 -0.30 3.86 18.64
N LEU A 48 0.66 3.09 19.17
CA LEU A 48 0.74 1.64 18.99
C LEU A 48 0.04 0.84 20.10
N HIS A 49 -0.83 1.45 20.92
CA HIS A 49 -1.48 0.75 22.03
C HIS A 49 -2.25 -0.51 21.57
N ALA A 50 -2.90 -0.46 20.40
CA ALA A 50 -3.59 -1.58 19.78
C ALA A 50 -2.66 -2.76 19.42
N PHE A 51 -1.34 -2.53 19.40
CA PHE A 51 -0.30 -3.50 19.07
C PHE A 51 0.64 -3.78 20.24
N GLU A 52 0.24 -3.46 21.49
CA GLU A 52 1.07 -3.64 22.69
C GLU A 52 1.49 -5.09 22.95
N GLN A 53 0.78 -6.05 22.38
CA GLN A 53 1.09 -7.48 22.48
C GLN A 53 2.20 -7.90 21.51
N GLU A 54 2.58 -7.06 20.56
CA GLU A 54 3.62 -7.33 19.58
C GLU A 54 4.97 -6.72 20.01
N PRO A 55 6.12 -7.35 19.68
CA PRO A 55 7.42 -6.70 19.78
C PRO A 55 7.43 -5.37 19.03
N PHE A 56 8.13 -4.36 19.54
CA PHE A 56 8.09 -2.99 19.01
C PHE A 56 8.27 -2.90 17.48
N SER A 57 9.25 -3.60 16.89
CA SER A 57 9.47 -3.59 15.45
C SER A 57 8.30 -4.18 14.66
N GLN A 58 7.64 -5.22 15.19
CA GLN A 58 6.44 -5.80 14.60
C GLN A 58 5.26 -4.85 14.75
N ALA A 59 5.03 -4.32 15.96
CA ALA A 59 3.98 -3.34 16.23
C ALA A 59 4.06 -2.12 15.30
N VAL A 60 5.28 -1.63 15.05
CA VAL A 60 5.53 -0.52 14.12
C VAL A 60 5.16 -0.91 12.68
N ILE A 61 5.53 -2.10 12.22
CA ILE A 61 5.18 -2.59 10.87
C ILE A 61 3.67 -2.84 10.74
N SER A 62 3.05 -3.39 11.78
CA SER A 62 1.59 -3.59 11.84
C SER A 62 0.86 -2.25 11.82
N GLY A 63 1.31 -1.28 12.61
CA GLY A 63 0.82 0.10 12.59
C GLY A 63 1.03 0.81 11.25
N MET A 64 2.18 0.61 10.60
CA MET A 64 2.46 1.12 9.24
C MET A 64 1.41 0.65 8.25
N LYS A 65 1.14 -0.66 8.23
CA LYS A 65 0.16 -1.29 7.34
C LYS A 65 -1.26 -0.85 7.65
N ARG A 66 -1.62 -0.77 8.94
CA ARG A 66 -2.97 -0.44 9.38
C ARG A 66 -3.32 1.03 9.13
N PHE A 67 -2.39 1.93 9.43
CA PHE A 67 -2.64 3.38 9.41
C PHE A 67 -2.08 4.09 8.17
N ASP A 68 -1.50 3.34 7.23
CA ASP A 68 -0.83 3.87 6.04
C ASP A 68 0.15 5.01 6.42
N ALA A 69 0.96 4.75 7.45
CA ALA A 69 1.91 5.70 8.01
C ALA A 69 3.34 5.33 7.59
N GLN A 70 4.28 6.27 7.70
CA GLN A 70 5.70 5.99 7.49
C GLN A 70 6.41 6.07 8.86
N PRO A 71 6.53 4.96 9.60
CA PRO A 71 7.09 5.01 10.95
C PRO A 71 8.62 5.05 10.98
N TYR A 72 9.25 4.68 9.87
CA TYR A 72 10.70 4.73 9.70
C TYR A 72 11.07 5.84 8.71
N PHE A 73 12.30 6.31 8.81
CA PHE A 73 12.83 7.22 7.80
C PHE A 73 12.93 6.53 6.44
N SER A 74 12.87 7.31 5.36
CA SER A 74 13.20 6.80 4.03
C SER A 74 14.63 6.25 4.01
N GLU A 75 14.92 5.28 3.13
CA GLU A 75 16.29 4.75 2.99
C GLU A 75 17.31 5.87 2.75
N LYS A 76 16.97 6.83 1.88
CA LYS A 76 17.79 8.01 1.60
C LYS A 76 18.21 8.77 2.87
N GLU A 77 17.31 8.87 3.83
CA GLU A 77 17.57 9.58 5.08
C GLU A 77 18.47 8.77 6.02
N TYR A 78 18.28 7.46 6.14
CA TYR A 78 19.24 6.59 6.84
C TYR A 78 20.65 6.67 6.22
N ARG A 79 20.74 6.68 4.89
CA ARG A 79 22.02 6.85 4.17
C ARG A 79 22.66 8.21 4.49
N ARG A 80 21.87 9.28 4.53
CA ARG A 80 22.34 10.62 4.92
C ARG A 80 22.91 10.61 6.35
N LEU A 81 22.22 9.95 7.28
CA LEU A 81 22.68 9.80 8.66
C LEU A 81 23.98 9.00 8.75
N PHE A 82 24.14 7.97 7.91
CA PHE A 82 25.39 7.21 7.80
C PHE A 82 26.55 8.05 7.26
N THR A 83 26.34 8.77 6.15
CA THR A 83 27.38 9.68 5.60
C THR A 83 27.77 10.80 6.57
N GLN A 84 26.84 11.22 7.44
CA GLN A 84 27.11 12.20 8.49
C GLN A 84 27.79 11.61 9.75
N GLY A 85 28.01 10.29 9.79
CA GLY A 85 28.57 9.60 10.95
C GLY A 85 27.63 9.52 12.16
N ARG A 86 26.33 9.81 11.98
CA ARG A 86 25.30 9.57 13.02
C ARG A 86 24.96 8.08 13.13
N ILE A 87 25.08 7.35 12.03
CA ILE A 87 25.11 5.90 11.98
C ILE A 87 26.52 5.53 11.54
N THR A 88 27.18 4.68 12.30
CA THR A 88 28.56 4.26 12.04
C THR A 88 28.59 2.84 11.46
N ARG A 89 29.75 2.42 10.96
CA ARG A 89 29.94 1.04 10.52
C ARG A 89 29.75 0.06 11.69
N ASP A 90 30.27 0.41 12.87
CA ASP A 90 30.16 -0.41 14.08
C ASP A 90 28.69 -0.60 14.51
N ASP A 91 27.85 0.43 14.34
CA ASP A 91 26.40 0.32 14.58
C ASP A 91 25.75 -0.71 13.64
N LEU A 92 26.12 -0.70 12.35
CA LEU A 92 25.62 -1.68 11.39
C LEU A 92 26.13 -3.09 11.69
N GLU A 93 27.40 -3.21 12.10
CA GLU A 93 28.01 -4.49 12.48
C GLU A 93 27.30 -5.11 13.68
N ALA A 94 27.02 -4.32 14.73
CA ALA A 94 26.31 -4.76 15.91
C ALA A 94 24.89 -5.24 15.59
N VAL A 95 24.13 -4.45 14.82
CA VAL A 95 22.75 -4.80 14.45
C VAL A 95 22.70 -6.02 13.53
N LEU A 96 23.61 -6.13 12.57
CA LEU A 96 23.67 -7.30 11.69
C LEU A 96 24.07 -8.58 12.43
N ALA A 97 24.96 -8.49 13.42
CA ALA A 97 25.33 -9.63 14.23
C ALA A 97 24.14 -10.14 15.06
N GLU A 98 23.32 -9.23 15.59
CA GLU A 98 22.09 -9.56 16.31
C GLU A 98 21.02 -10.16 15.39
N ASP A 99 20.71 -9.50 14.26
CA ASP A 99 19.66 -9.90 13.32
C ASP A 99 19.95 -11.26 12.66
N LEU A 100 21.20 -11.50 12.23
CA LEU A 100 21.60 -12.75 11.58
C LEU A 100 21.86 -13.88 12.58
N GLY A 101 22.17 -13.55 13.83
CA GLY A 101 22.44 -14.50 14.90
C GLY A 101 23.48 -15.57 14.48
N PRO A 102 23.24 -16.86 14.79
CA PRO A 102 24.17 -17.94 14.45
C PRO A 102 24.44 -18.10 12.95
N GLY A 103 23.51 -17.69 12.08
CA GLY A 103 23.63 -17.84 10.63
C GLY A 103 24.47 -16.74 9.96
N ALA A 104 25.05 -15.81 10.73
CA ALA A 104 25.89 -14.75 10.21
C ALA A 104 27.11 -15.28 9.42
N HIS A 105 27.70 -16.38 9.88
CA HIS A 105 28.90 -16.99 9.30
C HIS A 105 28.61 -18.04 8.22
N ASP A 106 27.34 -18.26 7.88
CA ASP A 106 26.96 -19.22 6.85
C ASP A 106 27.60 -18.80 5.52
N ALA A 107 28.42 -19.71 4.96
CA ALA A 107 29.07 -19.48 3.69
C ALA A 107 28.02 -19.50 2.57
N PHE A 108 27.97 -18.43 1.80
CA PHE A 108 27.02 -18.26 0.72
C PHE A 108 27.73 -18.48 -0.61
N HIS A 109 27.78 -19.74 -1.06
CA HIS A 109 28.23 -20.16 -2.40
C HIS A 109 29.48 -19.45 -2.96
N GLY A 110 30.48 -19.19 -2.11
CA GLY A 110 31.74 -18.56 -2.52
C GLY A 110 31.73 -17.04 -2.63
N LEU A 111 30.60 -16.38 -2.33
CA LEU A 111 30.49 -14.91 -2.26
C LEU A 111 30.93 -14.32 -0.90
N GLY A 112 31.19 -15.20 0.08
CA GLY A 112 31.52 -14.83 1.45
C GLY A 112 30.48 -15.35 2.43
N SER A 113 30.54 -14.86 3.66
CA SER A 113 29.53 -15.11 4.68
C SER A 113 28.26 -14.30 4.44
N ARG A 114 27.12 -14.77 4.95
CA ARG A 114 25.85 -14.04 4.92
C ARG A 114 25.99 -12.63 5.53
N PHE A 115 26.80 -12.49 6.57
CA PHE A 115 27.13 -11.21 7.19
C PHE A 115 27.84 -10.26 6.22
N GLU A 116 28.91 -10.71 5.55
CA GLU A 116 29.68 -9.88 4.60
C GLU A 116 28.81 -9.42 3.42
N ILE A 117 27.92 -10.27 2.94
CA ILE A 117 26.98 -9.93 1.86
C ILE A 117 26.01 -8.86 2.34
N ARG A 118 25.36 -9.05 3.50
CA ARG A 118 24.41 -8.07 4.04
C ARG A 118 25.07 -6.75 4.38
N MET A 119 26.27 -6.78 4.94
CA MET A 119 27.07 -5.59 5.19
C MET A 119 27.36 -4.85 3.88
N SER A 120 27.77 -5.56 2.84
CA SER A 120 28.04 -4.96 1.53
C SER A 120 26.80 -4.30 0.93
N MET A 121 25.61 -4.91 1.06
CA MET A 121 24.33 -4.30 0.63
C MET A 121 23.98 -3.03 1.42
N LEU A 122 24.29 -3.00 2.72
CA LEU A 122 24.08 -1.83 3.59
C LEU A 122 25.14 -0.74 3.39
N LEU A 123 26.32 -1.04 2.87
CA LEU A 123 27.36 -0.04 2.58
C LEU A 123 27.29 0.50 1.16
N HIS A 124 26.89 -0.34 0.21
CA HIS A 124 26.87 -0.04 -1.22
C HIS A 124 25.44 -0.06 -1.75
N PRO A 125 24.81 1.12 -1.94
CA PRO A 125 23.42 1.18 -2.38
C PRO A 125 23.29 0.59 -3.78
N LEU A 126 22.26 -0.21 -3.98
CA LEU A 126 21.83 -0.65 -5.30
C LEU A 126 20.86 0.37 -5.87
N HIS A 127 20.99 0.68 -7.16
CA HIS A 127 20.01 1.53 -7.83
C HIS A 127 18.72 0.74 -8.01
N ILE A 128 17.64 1.18 -7.36
CA ILE A 128 16.31 0.60 -7.48
C ILE A 128 15.45 1.64 -8.18
N GLY A 129 14.91 1.30 -9.35
CA GLY A 129 14.04 2.17 -10.13
C GLY A 129 13.08 1.35 -11.01
N PRO A 130 12.04 1.98 -11.58
CA PRO A 130 11.13 1.32 -12.51
C PRO A 130 11.85 0.80 -13.76
N ASP A 131 11.27 -0.17 -14.45
CA ASP A 131 11.82 -0.73 -15.71
C ASP A 131 12.20 0.34 -16.74
N ALA A 132 11.41 1.41 -16.84
CA ALA A 132 11.68 2.51 -17.75
C ALA A 132 12.97 3.27 -17.39
N GLU A 133 13.22 3.48 -16.10
CA GLU A 133 14.43 4.13 -15.60
C GLU A 133 15.65 3.22 -15.81
N LEU A 134 15.51 1.91 -15.54
CA LEU A 134 16.57 0.94 -15.80
C LEU A 134 16.94 0.87 -17.29
N ARG A 135 15.95 0.86 -18.19
CA ARG A 135 16.18 0.92 -19.64
C ARG A 135 16.89 2.20 -20.06
N TRP A 136 16.51 3.33 -19.47
CA TRP A 136 17.18 4.60 -19.73
C TRP A 136 18.63 4.59 -19.24
N ILE A 137 18.89 4.09 -18.02
CA ILE A 137 20.26 3.96 -17.49
C ILE A 137 21.12 3.09 -18.41
N VAL A 138 20.60 1.93 -18.81
CA VAL A 138 21.28 1.01 -19.72
C VAL A 138 21.57 1.65 -21.08
N ALA A 139 20.64 2.43 -21.62
CA ALA A 139 20.76 3.00 -22.97
C ALA A 139 21.57 4.31 -23.02
N GLU A 140 21.47 5.14 -21.98
CA GLU A 140 21.90 6.54 -22.01
C GLU A 140 23.10 6.83 -21.07
N THR A 141 23.56 5.84 -20.30
CA THR A 141 24.73 5.99 -19.41
C THR A 141 25.86 5.03 -19.78
N ASP A 142 27.07 5.32 -19.29
CA ASP A 142 28.24 4.47 -19.46
C ASP A 142 28.21 3.20 -18.57
N ALA A 143 27.04 2.76 -18.10
CA ALA A 143 26.89 1.68 -17.11
C ALA A 143 27.52 0.34 -17.55
N PHE A 144 27.58 0.09 -18.86
CA PHE A 144 28.26 -1.07 -19.42
C PHE A 144 29.63 -0.78 -20.03
N GLU A 145 30.08 0.47 -20.00
CA GLU A 145 31.35 0.90 -20.59
C GLU A 145 32.42 1.19 -19.53
N ARG A 146 32.02 1.59 -18.32
CA ARG A 146 32.93 1.96 -17.23
C ARG A 146 32.45 1.48 -15.87
N PHE A 147 33.39 1.01 -15.04
CA PHE A 147 33.08 0.68 -13.65
C PHE A 147 32.59 1.92 -12.89
N GLN A 148 31.64 1.70 -11.98
CA GLN A 148 31.14 2.78 -11.13
C GLN A 148 32.28 3.39 -10.29
N PRO A 149 32.30 4.72 -10.06
CA PRO A 149 33.37 5.40 -9.34
C PRO A 149 33.63 4.89 -7.90
N GLY A 150 32.65 4.22 -7.28
CA GLY A 150 32.77 3.68 -5.93
C GLY A 150 33.49 2.33 -5.82
N ILE A 151 33.86 1.70 -6.95
CA ILE A 151 34.54 0.40 -6.96
C ILE A 151 36.04 0.59 -6.73
N SER A 152 36.62 -0.20 -5.81
CA SER A 152 38.06 -0.15 -5.52
C SER A 152 38.90 -0.55 -6.74
N ALA A 153 40.10 0.03 -6.87
CA ALA A 153 41.01 -0.30 -7.96
C ALA A 153 41.43 -1.79 -7.95
N GLU A 154 41.53 -2.38 -6.76
CA GLU A 154 41.84 -3.80 -6.59
C GLU A 154 40.72 -4.69 -7.13
N SER A 155 39.48 -4.45 -6.72
CA SER A 155 38.31 -5.21 -7.20
C SER A 155 38.14 -5.10 -8.71
N ARG A 156 38.36 -3.89 -9.27
CA ARG A 156 38.36 -3.68 -10.73
C ARG A 156 39.40 -4.55 -11.42
N GLN A 157 40.63 -4.58 -10.92
CA GLN A 157 41.70 -5.38 -11.53
C GLN A 157 41.43 -6.88 -11.42
N GLN A 158 40.87 -7.34 -10.30
CA GLN A 158 40.48 -8.73 -10.10
C GLN A 158 39.41 -9.16 -11.11
N LEU A 159 38.35 -8.36 -11.30
CA LEU A 159 37.28 -8.66 -12.26
C LEU A 159 37.79 -8.69 -13.71
N LEU A 160 38.66 -7.73 -14.08
CA LEU A 160 39.29 -7.69 -15.40
C LEU A 160 40.16 -8.93 -15.65
N ASN A 161 41.00 -9.32 -14.68
CA ASN A 161 41.85 -10.49 -14.79
C ASN A 161 41.02 -11.79 -14.89
N ALA A 162 39.98 -11.93 -14.06
CA ALA A 162 39.08 -13.08 -14.10
C ALA A 162 38.37 -13.20 -15.45
N SER A 163 37.95 -12.07 -16.04
CA SER A 163 37.31 -12.04 -17.37
C SER A 163 38.29 -12.44 -18.48
N ARG A 164 39.55 -11.97 -18.40
CA ARG A 164 40.63 -12.34 -19.33
C ARG A 164 40.92 -13.84 -19.29
N ASP A 165 41.00 -14.41 -18.09
CA ASP A 165 41.27 -15.84 -17.90
C ASP A 165 40.08 -16.70 -18.33
N TRP A 166 38.84 -16.26 -18.04
CA TRP A 166 37.61 -16.91 -18.52
C TRP A 166 37.58 -16.95 -20.05
N MET A 167 37.91 -15.85 -20.73
CA MET A 167 37.94 -15.76 -22.19
C MET A 167 38.99 -16.70 -22.80
N ARG A 168 40.20 -16.78 -22.20
CA ARG A 168 41.25 -17.71 -22.64
C ARG A 168 40.79 -19.18 -22.52
N ALA A 169 40.20 -19.55 -21.39
CA ALA A 169 39.71 -20.90 -21.16
C ALA A 169 38.54 -21.30 -22.09
N HIS A 170 37.69 -20.35 -22.47
CA HIS A 170 36.57 -20.61 -23.39
C HIS A 170 37.02 -20.70 -24.85
N GLN A 171 38.09 -20.01 -25.26
CA GLN A 171 38.64 -20.15 -26.60
C GLN A 171 39.22 -21.55 -26.84
N GLU A 172 39.87 -22.15 -25.84
CA GLU A 172 40.41 -23.51 -25.91
C GLU A 172 39.31 -24.58 -26.01
N ASN A 173 38.10 -24.28 -25.51
CA ASN A 173 36.93 -25.16 -25.51
C ASN A 173 35.88 -24.83 -26.60
N ALA A 174 36.16 -23.89 -27.50
CA ALA A 174 35.21 -23.29 -28.45
C ALA A 174 34.66 -24.23 -29.55
N SER A 175 34.94 -25.53 -29.49
CA SER A 175 34.42 -26.51 -30.43
C SER A 175 32.90 -26.68 -30.34
N HIS A 176 32.23 -26.36 -29.21
CA HIS A 176 30.84 -26.82 -28.94
C HIS A 176 29.82 -25.78 -28.39
N SER A 177 30.08 -24.47 -28.28
CA SER A 177 29.06 -23.48 -27.83
C SER A 177 29.02 -22.17 -28.64
N GLY A 178 28.73 -22.26 -29.94
CA GLY A 178 28.84 -21.16 -30.92
C GLY A 178 27.69 -20.13 -30.99
N SER A 179 27.00 -19.81 -29.90
CA SER A 179 25.91 -18.79 -29.93
C SER A 179 26.19 -17.59 -29.01
N GLU A 180 26.71 -17.85 -27.81
CA GLU A 180 26.75 -16.85 -26.73
C GLU A 180 27.92 -15.87 -26.82
N LEU A 181 29.03 -16.27 -27.44
CA LEU A 181 30.22 -15.44 -27.66
C LEU A 181 30.14 -14.62 -28.95
N THR A 182 29.28 -15.01 -29.89
CA THR A 182 29.20 -14.43 -31.24
C THR A 182 28.75 -12.98 -31.19
N GLU A 183 27.74 -12.66 -30.39
CA GLU A 183 27.21 -11.30 -30.21
C GLU A 183 28.21 -10.35 -29.50
N SER A 184 29.04 -10.89 -28.60
CA SER A 184 30.12 -10.13 -27.95
C SER A 184 31.31 -9.90 -28.87
N LEU A 185 31.67 -10.89 -29.71
CA LEU A 185 32.79 -10.79 -30.65
C LEU A 185 32.49 -9.85 -31.82
N ASP A 186 31.24 -9.72 -32.23
CA ASP A 186 30.80 -8.74 -33.24
C ASP A 186 30.93 -7.29 -32.74
N ARG A 187 30.78 -7.06 -31.42
CA ARG A 187 30.88 -5.72 -30.80
C ARG A 187 32.32 -5.25 -30.59
N TYR A 188 33.24 -6.14 -30.20
CA TYR A 188 34.61 -5.78 -29.80
C TYR A 188 35.70 -6.28 -30.76
N GLY A 189 35.35 -7.11 -31.74
CA GLY A 189 36.26 -7.69 -32.72
C GLY A 189 36.74 -9.09 -32.35
N ALA A 190 37.02 -9.91 -33.36
CA ALA A 190 37.33 -11.34 -33.23
C ALA A 190 38.67 -11.65 -32.53
N HIS A 191 39.58 -10.68 -32.42
CA HIS A 191 40.92 -10.85 -31.83
C HIS A 191 41.04 -10.09 -30.50
N PHE A 192 40.68 -10.75 -29.40
CA PHE A 192 40.71 -10.13 -28.07
C PHE A 192 42.13 -9.82 -27.53
N THR A 193 43.18 -10.35 -28.19
CA THR A 193 44.58 -10.01 -27.89
C THR A 193 44.90 -8.54 -28.18
N ASP A 194 44.13 -7.91 -29.07
CA ASP A 194 44.36 -6.54 -29.52
C ASP A 194 43.47 -5.53 -28.79
N TRP A 195 42.64 -6.01 -27.85
CA TRP A 195 41.72 -5.16 -27.10
C TRP A 195 42.45 -4.23 -26.13
N LYS A 196 42.07 -2.95 -26.18
CA LYS A 196 42.51 -1.95 -25.20
C LYS A 196 41.84 -2.19 -23.84
N ASP A 197 42.40 -1.61 -22.79
CA ASP A 197 41.85 -1.74 -21.43
C ASP A 197 40.38 -1.27 -21.33
N SER A 198 39.97 -0.26 -22.09
CA SER A 198 38.57 0.19 -22.15
C SER A 198 37.63 -0.85 -22.77
N ALA A 199 38.09 -1.61 -23.75
CA ALA A 199 37.31 -2.68 -24.37
C ALA A 199 37.19 -3.89 -23.41
N TRP A 200 38.26 -4.18 -22.67
CA TRP A 200 38.23 -5.20 -21.61
C TRP A 200 37.27 -4.83 -20.49
N GLU A 201 37.26 -3.56 -20.07
CA GLU A 201 36.32 -3.06 -19.07
C GLU A 201 34.87 -3.19 -19.51
N SER A 202 34.56 -2.72 -20.72
CA SER A 202 33.23 -2.84 -21.29
C SER A 202 32.79 -4.31 -21.40
N PHE A 203 33.65 -5.19 -21.93
CA PHE A 203 33.39 -6.62 -22.00
C PHE A 203 33.11 -7.25 -20.63
N THR A 204 33.92 -6.95 -19.62
CA THR A 204 33.74 -7.47 -18.25
C THR A 204 32.38 -7.08 -17.67
N LEU A 205 31.94 -5.83 -17.87
CA LEU A 205 30.64 -5.36 -17.36
C LEU A 205 29.46 -6.05 -18.06
N HIS A 206 29.55 -6.22 -19.38
CA HIS A 206 28.54 -6.97 -20.14
C HIS A 206 28.50 -8.45 -19.75
N LEU A 207 29.66 -9.08 -19.53
CA LEU A 207 29.74 -10.46 -19.06
C LEU A 207 29.12 -10.61 -17.67
N LEU A 208 29.45 -9.71 -16.75
CA LEU A 208 28.89 -9.69 -15.40
C LEU A 208 27.37 -9.56 -15.42
N TRP A 209 26.83 -8.62 -16.22
CA TRP A 209 25.39 -8.44 -16.39
C TRP A 209 24.69 -9.71 -16.86
N ARG A 210 25.25 -10.39 -17.86
CA ARG A 210 24.68 -11.62 -18.40
C ARG A 210 24.67 -12.74 -17.37
N ILE A 211 25.77 -12.90 -16.63
CA ILE A 211 25.87 -13.90 -15.55
C ILE A 211 24.80 -13.61 -14.48
N CYS A 212 24.65 -12.36 -14.05
CA CYS A 212 23.62 -11.96 -13.10
C CYS A 212 22.21 -12.23 -13.63
N LEU A 213 21.92 -11.83 -14.88
CA LEU A 213 20.60 -12.03 -15.50
C LEU A 213 20.24 -13.52 -15.59
N ALA A 214 21.18 -14.37 -16.01
CA ALA A 214 20.99 -15.81 -16.04
C ALA A 214 20.68 -16.39 -14.65
N GLY A 215 21.32 -15.86 -13.60
CA GLY A 215 21.05 -16.24 -12.21
C GLY A 215 19.66 -15.85 -11.70
N THR A 216 19.09 -14.75 -12.18
CA THR A 216 17.76 -14.27 -11.73
C THR A 216 16.57 -15.11 -12.23
N GLY A 217 16.75 -15.89 -13.30
CA GLY A 217 15.67 -16.72 -13.87
C GLY A 217 15.24 -17.92 -13.01
N VAL A 218 15.93 -18.17 -11.89
CA VAL A 218 15.76 -19.39 -11.07
C VAL A 218 14.81 -19.19 -9.87
N GLU A 219 14.49 -17.96 -9.46
CA GLU A 219 13.83 -17.67 -8.17
C GLU A 219 12.62 -16.71 -8.21
N GLN A 220 12.00 -16.46 -9.37
CA GLN A 220 10.76 -15.66 -9.45
C GLN A 220 9.51 -16.45 -9.02
N GLU A 221 9.52 -17.10 -7.85
CA GLU A 221 8.28 -17.43 -7.15
C GLU A 221 7.93 -16.26 -6.21
N SER A 222 7.18 -15.30 -6.75
CA SER A 222 6.68 -14.16 -5.99
C SER A 222 5.84 -14.64 -4.80
N ARG A 223 6.32 -14.38 -3.58
CA ARG A 223 5.50 -14.42 -2.36
C ARG A 223 4.45 -13.30 -2.43
N SER A 224 3.37 -13.56 -3.15
CA SER A 224 2.17 -12.73 -3.11
C SER A 224 1.51 -12.91 -1.74
N SER A 225 1.86 -12.07 -0.76
CA SER A 225 0.96 -11.87 0.38
C SER A 225 -0.34 -11.26 -0.17
N ARG A 226 -1.48 -11.94 0.02
CA ARG A 226 -2.80 -11.37 -0.29
C ARG A 226 -3.04 -10.16 0.61
N GLN A 227 -2.63 -8.98 0.15
CA GLN A 227 -2.97 -7.72 0.78
C GLN A 227 -4.37 -7.34 0.29
N PHE A 228 -5.29 -7.03 1.20
CA PHE A 228 -6.57 -6.47 0.82
C PHE A 228 -6.34 -5.13 0.11
N ILE A 229 -6.96 -4.95 -1.06
CA ILE A 229 -6.88 -3.72 -1.85
C ILE A 229 -8.29 -3.13 -1.92
N ARG A 230 -8.47 -1.92 -1.39
CA ARG A 230 -9.78 -1.26 -1.45
C ARG A 230 -10.13 -0.97 -2.91
N ARG A 231 -11.39 -1.14 -3.29
CA ARG A 231 -11.85 -0.92 -4.67
C ARG A 231 -11.50 0.47 -5.20
N ARG A 232 -11.53 1.50 -4.35
CA ARG A 232 -11.07 2.84 -4.70
C ARG A 232 -9.62 2.90 -5.20
N ASP A 233 -8.71 2.07 -4.65
CA ASP A 233 -7.30 2.06 -5.06
C ASP A 233 -7.12 1.40 -6.43
N LEU A 234 -7.90 0.35 -6.70
CA LEU A 234 -7.96 -0.26 -8.02
C LEU A 234 -8.51 0.74 -9.05
N PHE A 235 -9.56 1.46 -8.66
CA PHE A 235 -10.21 2.45 -9.51
C PHE A 235 -9.32 3.65 -9.81
N LEU A 236 -8.64 4.18 -8.78
CA LEU A 236 -7.64 5.25 -8.92
C LEU A 236 -6.50 4.83 -9.84
N ARG A 237 -5.99 3.60 -9.73
CA ARG A 237 -4.96 3.07 -10.63
C ARG A 237 -5.45 2.94 -12.08
N ALA A 238 -6.72 2.59 -12.28
CA ALA A 238 -7.29 2.38 -13.60
C ALA A 238 -7.68 3.68 -14.31
N THR A 239 -8.23 4.66 -13.59
CA THR A 239 -8.82 5.88 -14.16
C THR A 239 -8.01 7.15 -13.88
N GLY A 240 -7.15 7.14 -12.86
CA GLY A 240 -6.47 8.33 -12.35
C GLY A 240 -7.35 9.25 -11.51
N GLU A 241 -8.64 8.92 -11.31
CA GLU A 241 -9.55 9.68 -10.46
C GLU A 241 -9.68 9.07 -9.08
N ASP A 242 -9.50 9.90 -8.05
CA ASP A 242 -9.64 9.51 -6.65
C ASP A 242 -11.06 9.78 -6.14
N VAL A 243 -11.80 8.71 -5.87
CA VAL A 243 -13.16 8.74 -5.33
C VAL A 243 -13.19 9.41 -3.95
N ASP A 244 -12.19 9.12 -3.11
CA ASP A 244 -12.15 9.61 -1.74
C ASP A 244 -12.07 11.14 -1.71
N ARG A 245 -11.42 11.77 -2.70
CA ARG A 245 -11.38 13.24 -2.81
C ARG A 245 -12.79 13.84 -2.82
N ASP A 246 -13.69 13.28 -3.62
CA ASP A 246 -15.04 13.82 -3.81
C ASP A 246 -15.97 13.41 -2.64
N VAL A 247 -15.78 12.21 -2.07
CA VAL A 247 -16.45 11.79 -0.82
C VAL A 247 -16.07 12.72 0.33
N HIS A 248 -14.77 12.97 0.53
CA HIS A 248 -14.24 13.72 1.65
C HIS A 248 -14.64 15.19 1.57
N ASP A 249 -14.71 15.78 0.37
CA ASP A 249 -15.19 17.16 0.18
C ASP A 249 -16.57 17.36 0.82
N VAL A 250 -17.50 16.42 0.66
CA VAL A 250 -18.84 16.49 1.25
C VAL A 250 -18.81 16.14 2.74
N LEU A 251 -18.19 15.00 3.05
CA LEU A 251 -18.29 14.38 4.36
C LEU A 251 -17.61 15.25 5.44
N ILE A 252 -16.46 15.86 5.14
CA ILE A 252 -15.75 16.78 6.05
C ILE A 252 -16.63 17.98 6.42
N ARG A 253 -17.23 18.66 5.43
CA ARG A 253 -18.05 19.86 5.66
C ARG A 253 -19.30 19.53 6.49
N PHE A 254 -19.98 18.45 6.13
CA PHE A 254 -21.18 18.03 6.85
C PHE A 254 -20.86 17.62 8.30
N THR A 255 -19.80 16.82 8.47
CA THR A 255 -19.40 16.32 9.79
C THR A 255 -18.96 17.47 10.68
N ALA A 256 -18.21 18.44 10.15
CA ALA A 256 -17.81 19.64 10.89
C ALA A 256 -19.01 20.37 11.51
N GLY A 257 -20.10 20.53 10.74
CA GLY A 257 -21.33 21.15 11.24
C GLY A 257 -22.10 20.27 12.23
N PHE A 258 -22.06 18.94 12.07
CA PHE A 258 -22.74 18.00 12.97
C PHE A 258 -22.07 17.92 14.34
N ILE A 259 -20.74 17.88 14.38
CA ILE A 259 -19.96 17.77 15.62
C ILE A 259 -19.65 19.12 16.26
N ASP A 260 -20.08 20.24 15.66
CA ASP A 260 -19.85 21.59 16.18
C ASP A 260 -20.37 21.74 17.62
N GLN A 261 -19.52 22.32 18.47
CA GLN A 261 -19.79 22.51 19.90
C GLN A 261 -20.27 23.94 20.21
N GLY A 262 -20.83 24.64 19.21
CA GLY A 262 -21.36 26.00 19.33
C GLY A 262 -20.36 27.09 18.94
N TYR A 263 -19.29 26.74 18.22
CA TYR A 263 -18.31 27.73 17.74
C TYR A 263 -18.80 28.45 16.50
N CYS A 264 -19.58 27.76 15.66
CA CYS A 264 -20.13 28.33 14.45
C CYS A 264 -21.40 29.14 14.75
N GLY A 265 -21.53 30.31 14.12
CA GLY A 265 -22.76 31.12 14.24
C GLY A 265 -23.98 30.51 13.55
N TRP A 266 -23.80 29.42 12.79
CA TRP A 266 -24.83 28.69 12.07
C TRP A 266 -24.80 27.24 12.54
N THR A 267 -25.95 26.73 12.99
CA THR A 267 -26.12 25.34 13.42
C THR A 267 -26.58 24.46 12.26
N LEU A 268 -26.19 23.19 12.28
CA LEU A 268 -26.66 22.22 11.29
C LEU A 268 -28.17 21.97 11.47
N PRO A 269 -29.01 22.20 10.45
CA PRO A 269 -30.43 21.90 10.52
C PRO A 269 -30.67 20.41 10.79
N LEU A 270 -31.69 20.11 11.60
CA LEU A 270 -32.13 18.74 11.91
C LEU A 270 -31.05 17.86 12.56
N ARG A 271 -30.00 18.46 13.15
CA ARG A 271 -28.93 17.73 13.87
C ARG A 271 -29.47 16.71 14.87
N ASP A 272 -30.55 17.05 15.57
CA ASP A 272 -31.16 16.21 16.60
C ASP A 272 -31.85 14.95 16.03
N GLU A 273 -32.04 14.86 14.71
CA GLU A 273 -32.54 13.66 14.04
C GLU A 273 -31.44 12.59 13.83
N GLY A 274 -30.19 12.88 14.20
CA GLY A 274 -29.04 12.01 14.00
C GLY A 274 -28.32 12.27 12.67
N PHE A 275 -27.07 11.81 12.59
CA PHE A 275 -26.15 12.08 11.48
C PHE A 275 -26.72 11.64 10.13
N PHE A 276 -27.25 10.41 10.05
CA PHE A 276 -27.71 9.82 8.78
C PHE A 276 -28.97 10.51 8.26
N ARG A 277 -29.96 10.71 9.14
CA ARG A 277 -31.26 11.28 8.76
C ARG A 277 -31.16 12.77 8.43
N SER A 278 -30.36 13.53 9.18
CA SER A 278 -30.07 14.93 8.87
C SER A 278 -29.37 15.07 7.52
N PHE A 279 -28.39 14.21 7.23
CA PHE A 279 -27.72 14.18 5.93
C PHE A 279 -28.70 13.90 4.78
N CYS A 280 -29.48 12.82 4.88
CA CYS A 280 -30.44 12.45 3.84
C CYS A 280 -31.44 13.57 3.57
N THR A 281 -31.97 14.20 4.62
CA THR A 281 -32.95 15.28 4.48
C THR A 281 -32.36 16.52 3.82
N MET A 282 -31.13 16.89 4.18
CA MET A 282 -30.47 18.06 3.59
C MET A 282 -30.10 17.85 2.12
N TYR A 283 -29.63 16.66 1.75
CA TYR A 283 -29.06 16.40 0.43
C TYR A 283 -30.03 15.77 -0.58
N ALA A 284 -31.21 15.27 -0.17
CA ALA A 284 -32.18 14.64 -1.08
C ALA A 284 -32.67 15.55 -2.22
N ASN A 285 -32.70 16.87 -2.00
CA ASN A 285 -33.14 17.86 -3.00
C ASN A 285 -31.98 18.70 -3.57
N CYS A 286 -30.73 18.37 -3.24
CA CYS A 286 -29.57 19.08 -3.74
C CYS A 286 -29.20 18.56 -5.14
N GLY A 287 -29.30 19.41 -6.16
CA GLY A 287 -28.89 19.07 -7.54
C GLY A 287 -27.39 18.84 -7.72
N CYS A 288 -26.59 19.37 -6.79
CA CYS A 288 -25.15 19.14 -6.67
C CYS A 288 -24.82 18.87 -5.20
N VAL A 289 -24.13 17.76 -4.91
CA VAL A 289 -23.72 17.37 -3.56
C VAL A 289 -22.24 17.74 -3.32
N CYS A 290 -21.43 17.65 -4.37
CA CYS A 290 -20.06 18.14 -4.44
C CYS A 290 -19.87 18.97 -5.73
N SER A 291 -18.65 19.02 -6.28
CA SER A 291 -18.39 19.54 -7.63
C SER A 291 -19.13 18.77 -8.74
N ARG A 292 -19.74 17.62 -8.41
CA ARG A 292 -20.53 16.76 -9.31
C ARG A 292 -22.04 16.91 -9.11
N SER A 293 -22.78 16.77 -10.20
CA SER A 293 -24.23 16.58 -10.15
C SER A 293 -24.52 15.09 -10.02
N LEU A 294 -25.09 14.68 -8.89
CA LEU A 294 -25.36 13.28 -8.56
C LEU A 294 -26.88 13.05 -8.42
N PRO A 295 -27.66 13.10 -9.51
CA PRO A 295 -29.12 12.95 -9.43
C PRO A 295 -29.54 11.58 -8.90
N ALA A 296 -28.76 10.53 -9.18
CA ALA A 296 -29.01 9.18 -8.66
C ALA A 296 -28.89 9.13 -7.12
N LEU A 297 -27.92 9.83 -6.54
CA LEU A 297 -27.79 9.97 -5.09
C LEU A 297 -29.02 10.68 -4.50
N GLY A 298 -29.46 11.79 -5.09
CA GLY A 298 -30.66 12.51 -4.62
C GLY A 298 -31.92 11.63 -4.62
N GLN A 299 -32.12 10.82 -5.67
CA GLN A 299 -33.22 9.86 -5.75
C GLN A 299 -33.13 8.80 -4.66
N GLU A 300 -31.93 8.29 -4.39
CA GLU A 300 -31.70 7.30 -3.34
C GLU A 300 -31.95 7.88 -1.94
N LEU A 301 -31.46 9.09 -1.66
CA LEU A 301 -31.73 9.77 -0.40
C LEU A 301 -33.24 10.00 -0.21
N ALA A 302 -33.96 10.36 -1.27
CA ALA A 302 -35.42 10.49 -1.23
C ALA A 302 -36.12 9.15 -0.98
N ARG A 303 -35.62 8.03 -1.54
CA ARG A 303 -36.11 6.67 -1.27
C ARG A 303 -35.89 6.32 0.21
N ILE A 304 -34.68 6.53 0.72
CA ILE A 304 -34.31 6.27 2.12
C ILE A 304 -35.26 6.98 3.07
N LEU A 305 -35.53 8.27 2.85
CA LEU A 305 -36.46 9.04 3.67
C LEU A 305 -37.90 8.53 3.57
N LYS A 306 -38.36 8.19 2.36
CA LYS A 306 -39.73 7.73 2.12
C LYS A 306 -39.99 6.35 2.71
N GLN A 307 -39.03 5.45 2.63
CA GLN A 307 -39.12 4.07 3.11
C GLN A 307 -38.65 3.92 4.56
N ASN A 308 -38.09 4.99 5.15
CA ASN A 308 -37.51 5.00 6.50
C ASN A 308 -36.44 3.92 6.66
N VAL A 309 -35.56 3.79 5.66
CA VAL A 309 -34.44 2.83 5.64
C VAL A 309 -33.49 3.15 6.78
N THR A 310 -33.04 2.13 7.52
CA THR A 310 -32.11 2.30 8.63
C THR A 310 -30.67 2.46 8.14
N PRO A 311 -29.76 3.05 8.94
CA PRO A 311 -28.34 3.11 8.61
C PRO A 311 -27.73 1.72 8.35
N GLU A 312 -28.11 0.70 9.13
CA GLU A 312 -27.67 -0.68 8.98
C GLU A 312 -28.03 -1.23 7.60
N THR A 313 -29.30 -1.11 7.20
CA THR A 313 -29.76 -1.55 5.88
C THR A 313 -29.04 -0.78 4.77
N SER A 314 -28.84 0.53 4.93
CA SER A 314 -28.11 1.34 3.95
C SER A 314 -26.65 0.91 3.78
N VAL A 315 -25.98 0.50 4.86
CA VAL A 315 -24.61 -0.03 4.82
C VAL A 315 -24.60 -1.37 4.08
N GLN A 316 -25.50 -2.29 4.43
CA GLN A 316 -25.59 -3.60 3.77
C GLN A 316 -25.89 -3.48 2.27
N GLU A 317 -26.85 -2.63 1.88
CA GLU A 317 -27.17 -2.32 0.48
C GLU A 317 -25.95 -1.75 -0.26
N SER A 318 -25.15 -0.92 0.41
CA SER A 318 -23.94 -0.33 -0.18
C SER A 318 -22.81 -1.35 -0.31
N LEU A 319 -22.58 -2.20 0.69
CA LEU A 319 -21.60 -3.29 0.62
C LEU A 319 -21.93 -4.29 -0.49
N ALA A 320 -23.22 -4.62 -0.65
CA ALA A 320 -23.70 -5.49 -1.73
C ALA A 320 -23.56 -4.83 -3.11
N ALA A 321 -23.91 -3.56 -3.25
CA ALA A 321 -23.76 -2.83 -4.52
C ALA A 321 -22.29 -2.59 -4.90
N LEU A 322 -21.43 -2.43 -3.90
CA LEU A 322 -19.98 -2.43 -4.06
C LEU A 322 -19.40 -3.84 -4.16
N GLU A 323 -20.23 -4.89 -4.20
CA GLU A 323 -19.87 -6.31 -4.31
C GLU A 323 -18.70 -6.72 -3.38
N ILE A 324 -18.67 -6.21 -2.15
CA ILE A 324 -17.64 -6.57 -1.18
C ILE A 324 -17.99 -7.95 -0.60
N PRO A 325 -17.13 -8.98 -0.76
CA PRO A 325 -17.37 -10.29 -0.17
C PRO A 325 -17.49 -10.19 1.36
N GLU A 326 -18.38 -10.97 1.96
CA GLU A 326 -18.60 -10.99 3.42
C GLU A 326 -17.31 -11.24 4.20
N SER A 327 -16.39 -12.07 3.66
CA SER A 327 -15.08 -12.33 4.26
C SER A 327 -14.21 -11.08 4.44
N ASP A 328 -14.49 -10.05 3.66
CA ASP A 328 -13.68 -8.83 3.56
C ASP A 328 -14.36 -7.63 4.23
N TRP A 329 -15.58 -7.79 4.77
CA TRP A 329 -16.35 -6.70 5.36
C TRP A 329 -15.60 -5.99 6.49
N GLU A 330 -14.99 -6.76 7.39
CA GLU A 330 -14.25 -6.20 8.53
C GLU A 330 -13.11 -5.29 8.07
N GLU A 331 -12.22 -5.81 7.21
CA GLU A 331 -11.08 -5.05 6.71
C GLU A 331 -11.54 -3.86 5.86
N PHE A 332 -12.57 -4.04 5.03
CA PHE A 332 -13.13 -2.95 4.23
C PHE A 332 -13.72 -1.82 5.08
N ILE A 333 -14.49 -2.15 6.13
CA ILE A 333 -15.07 -1.15 7.04
C ILE A 333 -13.97 -0.40 7.78
N VAL A 334 -12.95 -1.10 8.29
CA VAL A 334 -11.79 -0.49 8.95
C VAL A 334 -11.08 0.49 8.02
N GLN A 335 -10.74 0.07 6.80
CA GLN A 335 -10.06 0.92 5.82
C GLN A 335 -10.93 2.12 5.41
N THR A 336 -12.25 1.93 5.32
CA THR A 336 -13.20 3.00 5.00
C THR A 336 -13.24 4.04 6.11
N LEU A 337 -13.37 3.64 7.38
CA LEU A 337 -13.39 4.57 8.50
C LEU A 337 -12.05 5.30 8.72
N LEU A 338 -10.93 4.65 8.36
CA LEU A 338 -9.59 5.25 8.44
C LEU A 338 -9.25 6.17 7.26
N SER A 339 -10.03 6.15 6.18
CA SER A 339 -9.78 6.98 5.00
C SER A 339 -9.80 8.48 5.27
N ILE A 340 -10.67 8.94 6.19
CA ILE A 340 -10.67 10.32 6.70
C ILE A 340 -10.08 10.37 8.10
N ARG A 341 -8.75 10.39 8.17
CA ARG A 341 -7.99 10.40 9.43
C ARG A 341 -8.54 11.44 10.40
N GLY A 342 -8.92 10.98 11.60
CA GLY A 342 -9.42 11.80 12.70
C GLY A 342 -10.94 11.98 12.75
N TRP A 343 -11.66 11.99 11.63
CA TRP A 343 -13.10 12.32 11.64
C TRP A 343 -13.96 11.21 12.24
N ALA A 344 -13.76 9.96 11.79
CA ALA A 344 -14.43 8.81 12.38
C ALA A 344 -14.09 8.67 13.89
N GLY A 345 -12.83 8.92 14.27
CA GLY A 345 -12.40 8.91 15.67
C GLY A 345 -13.07 10.00 16.52
N MET A 346 -13.20 11.22 16.00
CA MET A 346 -13.95 12.29 16.67
C MET A 346 -15.41 11.91 16.89
N ILE A 347 -16.08 11.33 15.88
CA ILE A 347 -17.47 10.86 16.03
C ILE A 347 -17.55 9.77 17.10
N HIS A 348 -16.68 8.75 17.01
CA HIS A 348 -16.66 7.66 17.98
C HIS A 348 -16.48 8.14 19.42
N GLN A 349 -15.63 9.14 19.62
CA GLN A 349 -15.42 9.71 20.93
C GLN A 349 -16.64 10.50 21.43
N LEU A 350 -17.21 11.36 20.58
CA LEU A 350 -18.34 12.21 20.94
C LEU A 350 -19.61 11.40 21.21
N GLU A 351 -19.84 10.31 20.48
CA GLU A 351 -21.00 9.42 20.68
C GLU A 351 -20.87 8.55 21.94
N SER A 352 -19.65 8.34 22.44
CA SER A 352 -19.38 7.57 23.67
C SER A 352 -19.87 8.28 24.94
N GLY A 353 -20.43 9.49 24.83
CA GLY A 353 -21.03 10.20 25.96
C GLY A 353 -20.01 10.88 26.87
N VAL A 354 -18.94 11.42 26.29
CA VAL A 354 -17.91 12.15 27.05
C VAL A 354 -18.49 13.40 27.75
N ASP A 355 -18.18 13.59 29.04
CA ASP A 355 -18.79 14.66 29.86
C ASP A 355 -18.33 16.09 29.55
N TRP A 356 -17.27 16.27 28.76
CA TRP A 356 -16.64 17.59 28.51
C TRP A 356 -17.23 18.34 27.31
N VAL A 357 -18.24 17.79 26.63
CA VAL A 357 -18.84 18.37 25.41
C VAL A 357 -20.07 19.20 25.74
N VAL A 358 -20.26 20.30 25.02
CA VAL A 358 -21.42 21.20 25.20
C VAL A 358 -22.64 20.63 24.47
N HIS A 359 -22.42 20.06 23.29
CA HIS A 359 -23.44 19.51 22.41
C HIS A 359 -23.10 18.05 22.09
N PRO A 360 -23.59 17.09 22.89
CA PRO A 360 -23.36 15.68 22.63
C PRO A 360 -24.02 15.24 21.31
N ILE A 361 -23.59 14.09 20.81
CA ILE A 361 -24.20 13.40 19.66
C ILE A 361 -24.72 12.03 20.11
N PRO A 362 -25.77 11.47 19.48
CA PRO A 362 -26.37 10.22 19.90
C PRO A 362 -25.44 9.02 19.64
N ALA A 363 -25.56 7.97 20.46
CA ALA A 363 -24.89 6.69 20.22
C ALA A 363 -25.28 6.10 18.85
N GLY A 364 -24.33 5.45 18.18
CA GLY A 364 -24.52 4.91 16.83
C GLY A 364 -24.33 5.96 15.72
N SER A 365 -23.79 7.13 16.04
CA SER A 365 -23.39 8.14 15.05
C SER A 365 -22.23 7.67 14.16
N LEU A 366 -21.33 6.81 14.64
CA LEU A 366 -20.25 6.24 13.84
C LEU A 366 -20.78 5.32 12.73
N LEU A 367 -21.75 4.47 13.05
CA LEU A 367 -22.44 3.64 12.06
C LEU A 367 -23.18 4.52 11.04
N GLN A 368 -23.84 5.57 11.50
CA GLN A 368 -24.51 6.54 10.63
C GLN A 368 -23.54 7.28 9.72
N PHE A 369 -22.35 7.63 10.22
CA PHE A 369 -21.26 8.21 9.43
C PHE A 369 -20.78 7.23 8.35
N LEU A 370 -20.55 5.97 8.70
CA LEU A 370 -20.20 4.91 7.74
C LEU A 370 -21.27 4.77 6.65
N ALA A 371 -22.55 4.77 7.03
CA ALA A 371 -23.67 4.68 6.09
C ALA A 371 -23.65 5.81 5.05
N VAL A 372 -23.44 7.06 5.49
CA VAL A 372 -23.31 8.21 4.58
C VAL A 372 -22.06 8.09 3.71
N GLN A 373 -20.93 7.68 4.29
CA GLN A 373 -19.67 7.54 3.57
C GLN A 373 -19.78 6.52 2.43
N LEU A 374 -20.39 5.36 2.69
CA LEU A 374 -20.59 4.32 1.69
C LEU A 374 -21.63 4.71 0.63
N LEU A 375 -22.67 5.46 0.98
CA LEU A 375 -23.59 6.04 0.00
C LEU A 375 -22.84 6.96 -0.96
N LEU A 376 -22.05 7.90 -0.42
CA LEU A 376 -21.24 8.81 -1.24
C LEU A 376 -20.28 8.03 -2.15
N GLU A 377 -19.52 7.08 -1.59
CA GLU A 377 -18.57 6.25 -2.35
C GLU A 377 -19.26 5.50 -3.48
N ARG A 378 -20.38 4.82 -3.21
CA ARG A 378 -21.16 4.06 -4.19
C ARG A 378 -21.60 4.92 -5.37
N PHE A 379 -22.23 6.06 -5.12
CA PHE A 379 -22.80 6.90 -6.18
C PHE A 379 -21.75 7.71 -6.93
N ILE A 380 -20.65 8.10 -6.28
CA ILE A 380 -19.50 8.75 -6.95
C ILE A 380 -18.79 7.73 -7.85
N LEU A 381 -18.58 6.49 -7.37
CA LEU A 381 -18.04 5.41 -8.20
C LEU A 381 -18.91 5.14 -9.43
N GLN A 382 -20.24 5.11 -9.26
CA GLN A 382 -21.18 4.91 -10.36
C GLN A 382 -21.09 6.06 -11.39
N ASP A 383 -21.06 7.31 -10.95
CA ASP A 383 -20.90 8.49 -11.82
C ASP A 383 -19.59 8.44 -12.63
N ILE A 384 -18.46 8.21 -11.96
CA ILE A 384 -17.16 8.16 -12.64
C ILE A 384 -17.11 6.95 -13.58
N SER A 385 -17.67 5.81 -13.18
CA SER A 385 -17.76 4.62 -14.03
C SER A 385 -18.59 4.89 -15.29
N GLN A 386 -19.72 5.59 -15.18
CA GLN A 386 -20.52 5.99 -16.34
C GLN A 386 -19.75 6.95 -17.26
N ALA A 387 -19.01 7.90 -16.70
CA ALA A 387 -18.21 8.85 -17.47
C ALA A 387 -17.04 8.20 -18.24
N HIS A 388 -16.36 7.21 -17.65
CA HIS A 388 -15.18 6.56 -18.24
C HIS A 388 -15.49 5.30 -19.05
N LEU A 389 -16.45 4.48 -18.60
CA LEU A 389 -16.74 3.16 -19.17
C LEU A 389 -18.01 3.15 -20.04
N GLY A 390 -18.79 4.23 -20.05
CA GLY A 390 -19.97 4.38 -20.90
C GLY A 390 -21.07 3.36 -20.62
N CYS A 391 -21.11 2.77 -19.42
CA CYS A 391 -22.13 1.80 -19.05
C CYS A 391 -23.51 2.48 -18.95
N CYS A 392 -24.27 2.45 -20.04
CA CYS A 392 -25.71 2.56 -19.99
C CYS A 392 -26.25 1.37 -19.20
N GLU A 393 -26.87 1.62 -18.04
CA GLU A 393 -27.71 0.65 -17.35
C GLU A 393 -28.88 0.27 -18.28
N ASN A 394 -29.06 -1.04 -18.49
CA ASN A 394 -30.28 -1.64 -19.03
C ASN A 394 -31.05 -2.28 -17.89
#